data_AF-A0A0R1QQ87-F1
#
_entry.id   AF-A0A0R1QQ87-F1
#
_cell.length_a   1.000
_cell.length_b   1.000
_cell.length_c   1.000
_cell.angle_alpha   90.00
_cell.angle_beta   90.00
_cell.angle_gamma   90.00
#
_symmetry.space_group_name_H-M   'P 1'
#
loop_
_entity.id
_entity.type
_entity.pdbx_description
1 polymer ?
#
loop_
_entity_poly.entity_id
_entity_poly.type
_entity_poly.pdbx_seq_one_letter_code
_entity_poly.pdbx_strand_id
1 'polypeptide(L)'
;MRRFGVKIGVAILVASTLGGLAVPTVASAKSKATFKSADLSRYYKSAKSKTAFHFTTVRQGKQAMNLIILGDFGNQQPEVRYGVPTSSFKLSNKGKTLSVKYRPLTYKMVNKKATLSIGKTTYKFKMTKKSATKVTTKLTNGSRRLGSSGKSYTYTLTKSNPAKSYANTYSQPIFRKAAEAAMDQAILTAGATNLTAEQKASLNKQVDQVTTQAVDTIITNFNFKN
;
A
#
# COMPACT_ATOMS: atom_id res chain seq x y z
N MET A 1 13.68 -53.10 11.28
CA MET A 1 13.58 -52.01 10.28
C MET A 1 14.99 -51.45 10.05
N ARG A 2 15.40 -51.33 8.79
CA ARG A 2 16.75 -51.01 8.28
C ARG A 2 17.01 -49.48 8.47
N ARG A 3 18.00 -49.00 9.23
CA ARG A 3 19.47 -48.85 9.03
C ARG A 3 19.92 -47.66 8.12
N PHE A 4 20.68 -46.74 8.74
CA PHE A 4 21.73 -45.81 8.23
C PHE A 4 21.31 -44.67 7.28
N GLY A 5 21.92 -43.47 7.22
CA GLY A 5 23.17 -42.89 7.74
C GLY A 5 23.47 -41.60 6.94
N VAL A 6 24.20 -40.66 7.56
CA VAL A 6 24.65 -39.33 7.07
C VAL A 6 25.41 -39.38 5.73
N LYS A 7 25.28 -38.36 4.86
CA LYS A 7 26.40 -37.82 4.03
C LYS A 7 26.23 -36.33 3.67
N ILE A 8 27.16 -35.51 4.18
CA ILE A 8 27.58 -34.22 3.62
C ILE A 8 28.41 -34.51 2.36
N GLY A 9 28.24 -33.73 1.30
CA GLY A 9 29.03 -33.87 0.06
C GLY A 9 29.21 -32.54 -0.66
N VAL A 10 30.40 -31.96 -0.50
CA VAL A 10 30.99 -30.94 -1.37
C VAL A 10 31.39 -31.62 -2.69
N ALA A 11 31.08 -31.02 -3.83
CA ALA A 11 31.64 -31.43 -5.12
C ALA A 11 32.40 -30.25 -5.74
N ILE A 12 33.67 -30.54 -6.03
CA ILE A 12 34.72 -29.68 -6.57
C ILE A 12 34.57 -29.53 -8.10
N LEU A 13 35.07 -28.40 -8.62
CA LEU A 13 35.19 -28.06 -10.04
C LEU A 13 35.85 -29.16 -10.90
N VAL A 14 35.42 -29.26 -12.16
CA VAL A 14 36.29 -29.72 -13.26
C VAL A 14 36.13 -28.77 -14.45
N ALA A 15 37.27 -28.26 -14.91
CA ALA A 15 37.43 -27.45 -16.11
C ALA A 15 37.77 -28.31 -17.33
N SER A 16 37.51 -27.74 -18.51
CA SER A 16 38.01 -28.07 -19.87
C SER A 16 37.43 -29.28 -20.61
N THR A 17 36.83 -29.01 -21.78
CA THR A 17 37.25 -29.53 -23.11
C THR A 17 36.52 -28.77 -24.24
N LEU A 18 37.24 -28.50 -25.33
CA LEU A 18 36.84 -27.81 -26.56
C LEU A 18 35.82 -28.58 -27.42
N GLY A 19 34.98 -27.84 -28.16
CA GLY A 19 34.40 -28.25 -29.46
C GLY A 19 33.10 -29.07 -29.43
N GLY A 20 31.98 -28.44 -29.77
CA GLY A 20 30.75 -29.19 -30.09
C GLY A 20 29.49 -28.33 -30.08
N LEU A 21 29.02 -27.98 -31.29
CA LEU A 21 27.66 -27.54 -31.64
C LEU A 21 27.03 -26.48 -30.72
N ALA A 22 27.02 -25.24 -31.19
CA ALA A 22 26.09 -24.23 -30.68
C ALA A 22 24.66 -24.73 -30.92
N VAL A 23 24.09 -25.44 -29.94
CA VAL A 23 22.66 -25.67 -29.86
C VAL A 23 22.04 -24.27 -29.87
N PRO A 24 21.21 -23.89 -30.85
CA PRO A 24 20.53 -22.62 -30.78
C PRO A 24 19.69 -22.67 -29.50
N THR A 25 20.15 -21.99 -28.45
CA THR A 25 19.31 -21.68 -27.32
C THR A 25 18.27 -20.73 -27.89
N VAL A 26 17.17 -21.28 -28.37
CA VAL A 26 15.96 -20.53 -28.64
C VAL A 26 15.66 -19.80 -27.34
N ALA A 27 15.96 -18.50 -27.31
CA ALA A 27 15.63 -17.66 -26.19
C ALA A 27 14.14 -17.87 -25.96
N SER A 28 13.78 -18.60 -24.88
CA SER A 28 12.39 -18.93 -24.59
C SER A 28 11.63 -17.61 -24.62
N ALA A 29 10.74 -17.44 -25.60
CA ALA A 29 10.08 -16.16 -25.84
C ALA A 29 9.49 -15.70 -24.52
N LYS A 30 10.05 -14.61 -23.96
CA LYS A 30 9.72 -14.16 -22.61
C LYS A 30 8.21 -13.90 -22.59
N SER A 31 7.47 -14.82 -21.98
CA SER A 31 6.02 -14.79 -21.99
C SER A 31 5.57 -13.41 -21.51
N LYS A 32 4.72 -12.72 -22.29
CA LYS A 32 4.24 -11.38 -21.94
C LYS A 32 3.64 -11.43 -20.54
N ALA A 33 4.07 -10.54 -19.66
CA ALA A 33 3.61 -10.53 -18.28
C ALA A 33 2.09 -10.31 -18.20
N THR A 34 1.37 -11.27 -17.65
CA THR A 34 -0.08 -11.24 -17.40
C THR A 34 -0.37 -11.21 -15.90
N PHE A 35 -1.60 -10.85 -15.54
CA PHE A 35 -2.08 -10.96 -14.17
C PHE A 35 -2.34 -12.42 -13.79
N LYS A 36 -1.92 -12.78 -12.58
CA LYS A 36 -2.22 -14.07 -11.95
C LYS A 36 -3.11 -13.84 -10.73
N SER A 37 -3.89 -14.83 -10.31
CA SER A 37 -4.72 -14.74 -9.09
C SER A 37 -3.88 -14.37 -7.86
N ALA A 38 -2.66 -14.93 -7.74
CA ALA A 38 -1.72 -14.61 -6.68
C ALA A 38 -1.18 -13.17 -6.69
N ASP A 39 -1.41 -12.39 -7.75
CA ASP A 39 -1.10 -10.95 -7.75
C ASP A 39 -2.14 -10.17 -6.92
N LEU A 40 -3.39 -10.64 -6.85
CA LEU A 40 -4.46 -9.95 -6.13
C LEU A 40 -4.28 -9.99 -4.61
N SER A 41 -3.47 -10.93 -4.10
CA SER A 41 -3.08 -11.02 -2.69
C SER A 41 -1.76 -10.30 -2.36
N ARG A 42 -1.27 -9.44 -3.26
CA ARG A 42 -0.06 -8.64 -3.04
C ARG A 42 -0.40 -7.20 -2.67
N TYR A 43 0.57 -6.55 -2.04
CA TYR A 43 0.59 -5.10 -1.93
C TYR A 43 1.23 -4.51 -3.18
N TYR A 44 0.67 -3.39 -3.63
CA TYR A 44 1.15 -2.59 -4.73
C TYR A 44 1.68 -1.29 -4.13
N LYS A 45 3.00 -1.09 -4.13
CA LYS A 45 3.62 0.11 -3.53
C LYS A 45 4.35 0.97 -4.55
N SER A 46 4.28 2.28 -4.41
CA SER A 46 5.02 3.23 -5.25
C SER A 46 5.63 4.32 -4.40
N ALA A 47 6.97 4.36 -4.31
CA ALA A 47 7.70 5.40 -3.60
C ALA A 47 7.52 6.77 -4.30
N LYS A 48 7.36 6.77 -5.63
CA LYS A 48 7.19 7.98 -6.44
C LYS A 48 5.88 8.71 -6.11
N SER A 49 4.77 7.99 -5.95
CA SER A 49 3.53 8.59 -5.46
C SER A 49 3.45 8.60 -3.94
N LYS A 50 4.35 7.94 -3.20
CA LYS A 50 4.25 7.75 -1.73
C LYS A 50 2.93 7.07 -1.34
N THR A 51 2.44 6.16 -2.19
CA THR A 51 1.17 5.44 -1.97
C THR A 51 1.37 3.93 -2.04
N ALA A 52 0.48 3.22 -1.37
CA ALA A 52 0.34 1.78 -1.55
C ALA A 52 -1.13 1.39 -1.57
N PHE A 53 -1.46 0.28 -2.23
CA PHE A 53 -2.79 -0.31 -2.14
C PHE A 53 -2.76 -1.84 -2.18
N HIS A 54 -3.83 -2.47 -1.73
CA HIS A 54 -4.02 -3.91 -1.82
C HIS A 54 -5.51 -4.27 -1.90
N PHE A 55 -5.78 -5.51 -2.28
CA PHE A 55 -7.11 -6.10 -2.20
C PHE A 55 -7.13 -7.03 -1.00
N THR A 56 -8.20 -6.97 -0.22
CA THR A 56 -8.40 -7.89 0.91
C THR A 56 -9.85 -8.34 0.97
N THR A 57 -10.08 -9.48 1.62
CA THR A 57 -11.41 -9.98 1.92
C THR A 57 -11.58 -9.97 3.43
N VAL A 58 -12.64 -9.30 3.87
CA VAL A 58 -12.98 -9.08 5.26
C VAL A 58 -14.19 -9.94 5.58
N ARG A 59 -14.15 -10.72 6.67
CA ARG A 59 -15.25 -11.60 7.08
C ARG A 59 -15.92 -11.12 8.36
N GLN A 60 -17.20 -10.79 8.29
CA GLN A 60 -18.02 -10.51 9.46
C GLN A 60 -19.02 -11.65 9.64
N GLY A 61 -18.72 -12.57 10.57
CA GLY A 61 -19.45 -13.83 10.69
C GLY A 61 -19.39 -14.64 9.38
N LYS A 62 -20.55 -14.98 8.82
CA LYS A 62 -20.67 -15.70 7.55
C LYS A 62 -20.52 -14.82 6.30
N GLN A 63 -20.54 -13.50 6.45
CA GLN A 63 -20.50 -12.57 5.33
C GLN A 63 -19.06 -12.18 4.99
N ALA A 64 -18.71 -12.24 3.71
CA ALA A 64 -17.41 -11.82 3.20
C ALA A 64 -17.57 -10.58 2.31
N MET A 65 -16.78 -9.54 2.58
CA MET A 65 -16.73 -8.31 1.80
C MET A 65 -15.33 -8.13 1.22
N ASN A 66 -15.24 -7.91 -0.09
CA ASN A 66 -13.98 -7.55 -0.73
C ASN A 66 -13.75 -6.06 -0.62
N LEU A 67 -12.54 -5.66 -0.23
CA LEU A 67 -12.12 -4.28 -0.10
C LEU A 67 -10.89 -4.01 -0.95
N ILE A 68 -10.82 -2.77 -1.41
CA ILE A 68 -9.63 -2.12 -1.95
C ILE A 68 -9.19 -1.11 -0.91
N ILE A 69 -7.98 -1.26 -0.40
CA ILE A 69 -7.42 -0.36 0.62
C ILE A 69 -6.31 0.43 -0.04
N LEU A 70 -6.41 1.75 -0.04
CA LEU A 70 -5.42 2.68 -0.59
C LEU A 70 -4.89 3.57 0.52
N GLY A 71 -3.61 3.42 0.85
CA GLY A 71 -2.88 4.34 1.72
C GLY A 71 -2.17 5.41 0.90
N ASP A 72 -2.48 6.66 1.18
CA ASP A 72 -1.80 7.83 0.65
C ASP A 72 -0.94 8.46 1.74
N PHE A 73 0.31 8.02 1.83
CA PHE A 73 1.18 8.31 2.98
C PHE A 73 1.92 9.63 2.86
N GLY A 74 1.93 10.24 1.66
CA GLY A 74 2.70 11.45 1.38
C GLY A 74 1.89 12.63 0.89
N ASN A 75 0.56 12.60 1.07
CA ASN A 75 -0.30 13.75 0.85
C ASN A 75 -0.21 14.72 2.05
N GLN A 76 -0.63 15.98 1.89
CA GLN A 76 -0.65 16.97 2.99
C GLN A 76 -1.44 16.49 4.20
N GLN A 77 -2.47 15.67 3.96
CA GLN A 77 -3.18 14.92 4.97
C GLN A 77 -3.03 13.43 4.62
N PRO A 78 -2.08 12.72 5.24
CA PRO A 78 -1.93 11.29 5.02
C PRO A 78 -3.20 10.56 5.47
N GLU A 79 -3.72 9.69 4.62
CA GLU A 79 -4.97 9.00 4.90
C GLU A 79 -5.04 7.61 4.23
N VAL A 80 -5.93 6.78 4.76
CA VAL A 80 -6.29 5.48 4.16
C VAL A 80 -7.74 5.55 3.70
N ARG A 81 -7.95 5.17 2.44
CA ARG A 81 -9.27 5.15 1.81
C ARG A 81 -9.64 3.73 1.44
N TYR A 82 -10.92 3.42 1.61
CA TYR A 82 -11.45 2.10 1.34
C TYR A 82 -12.46 2.15 0.19
N GLY A 83 -12.51 1.08 -0.60
CA GLY A 83 -13.48 0.92 -1.68
C GLY A 83 -13.97 -0.50 -1.79
N VAL A 84 -15.26 -0.67 -2.09
CA VAL A 84 -15.89 -1.97 -2.32
C VAL A 84 -15.99 -2.19 -3.83
N PRO A 85 -15.36 -3.23 -4.39
CA PRO A 85 -15.57 -3.60 -5.79
C PRO A 85 -17.04 -3.86 -6.08
N THR A 86 -17.59 -3.24 -7.14
CA THR A 86 -19.01 -3.37 -7.50
C THR A 86 -19.26 -4.40 -8.60
N SER A 87 -18.20 -4.95 -9.18
CA SER A 87 -18.28 -5.95 -10.24
C SER A 87 -17.06 -6.84 -10.21
N SER A 88 -17.18 -8.03 -10.80
CA SER A 88 -16.04 -8.91 -11.06
C SER A 88 -14.94 -8.18 -11.82
N PHE A 89 -13.69 -8.54 -11.53
CA PHE A 89 -12.55 -7.94 -12.20
C PHE A 89 -12.52 -8.36 -13.67
N LYS A 90 -12.33 -7.39 -14.58
CA LYS A 90 -12.29 -7.67 -16.03
C LYS A 90 -10.84 -7.67 -16.52
N LEU A 91 -10.40 -8.82 -17.03
CA LEU A 91 -9.13 -8.94 -17.75
C LEU A 91 -9.33 -8.55 -19.23
N SER A 92 -8.33 -7.87 -19.79
CA SER A 92 -8.26 -7.55 -21.22
C SER A 92 -6.82 -7.52 -21.70
N ASN A 93 -6.63 -7.33 -23.02
CA ASN A 93 -5.31 -7.30 -23.65
C ASN A 93 -4.50 -8.57 -23.34
N LYS A 94 -5.11 -9.74 -23.60
CA LYS A 94 -4.52 -11.07 -23.32
C LYS A 94 -4.09 -11.23 -21.85
N GLY A 95 -4.88 -10.69 -20.92
CA GLY A 95 -4.62 -10.76 -19.47
C GLY A 95 -3.59 -9.74 -18.94
N LYS A 96 -3.11 -8.81 -19.76
CA LYS A 96 -2.15 -7.77 -19.36
C LYS A 96 -2.79 -6.60 -18.61
N THR A 97 -4.10 -6.40 -18.77
CA THR A 97 -4.83 -5.29 -18.15
C THR A 97 -5.94 -5.83 -17.26
N LEU A 98 -5.95 -5.40 -16.00
CA LEU A 98 -7.03 -5.65 -15.03
C LEU A 98 -7.84 -4.36 -14.87
N SER A 99 -9.14 -4.43 -15.10
CA SER A 99 -10.08 -3.32 -14.85
C SER A 99 -10.95 -3.62 -13.64
N VAL A 100 -11.06 -2.64 -12.75
CA VAL A 100 -11.84 -2.75 -11.52
C VAL A 100 -12.80 -1.57 -11.42
N LYS A 101 -14.06 -1.85 -11.08
CA LYS A 101 -15.06 -0.85 -10.68
C LYS A 101 -15.28 -0.95 -9.18
N TYR A 102 -15.37 0.18 -8.49
CA TYR A 102 -15.56 0.20 -7.04
C TYR A 102 -16.33 1.43 -6.59
N ARG A 103 -16.96 1.35 -5.41
CA ARG A 103 -17.57 2.48 -4.71
C ARG A 103 -16.77 2.77 -3.44
N PRO A 104 -16.51 4.04 -3.10
CA PRO A 104 -15.76 4.37 -1.89
C PRO A 104 -16.62 4.05 -0.66
N LEU A 105 -15.97 3.71 0.44
CA LEU A 105 -16.61 3.71 1.76
C LEU A 105 -16.44 5.09 2.39
N THR A 106 -17.52 5.58 2.97
CA THR A 106 -17.57 6.88 3.66
C THR A 106 -18.18 6.69 5.03
N TYR A 107 -17.53 7.23 6.05
CA TYR A 107 -18.13 7.36 7.37
C TYR A 107 -19.18 8.47 7.35
N LYS A 108 -20.36 8.15 7.86
CA LYS A 108 -21.45 9.11 8.08
C LYS A 108 -21.82 9.09 9.54
N MET A 109 -21.88 10.27 10.14
CA MET A 109 -22.45 10.42 11.48
C MET A 109 -23.97 10.34 11.36
N VAL A 110 -24.57 9.31 11.96
CA VAL A 110 -26.03 9.17 12.09
C VAL A 110 -26.32 9.05 13.58
N ASN A 111 -27.11 9.97 14.12
CA ASN A 111 -27.47 9.99 15.56
C ASN A 111 -26.25 9.92 16.49
N LYS A 112 -25.21 10.73 16.22
CA LYS A 112 -23.93 10.76 16.96
C LYS A 112 -23.14 9.43 16.93
N LYS A 113 -23.53 8.47 16.08
CA LYS A 113 -22.79 7.22 15.84
C LYS A 113 -22.17 7.25 14.44
N ALA A 114 -20.89 6.89 14.35
CA ALA A 114 -20.23 6.72 13.07
C ALA A 114 -20.75 5.43 12.40
N THR A 115 -21.44 5.58 11.27
CA THR A 115 -21.89 4.46 10.45
C THR A 115 -21.09 4.43 9.15
N LEU A 116 -20.65 3.23 8.77
CA LEU A 116 -19.98 3.03 7.49
C LEU A 116 -21.04 2.94 6.38
N SER A 117 -20.90 3.76 5.35
CA SER A 117 -21.82 3.75 4.20
C SER A 117 -21.05 3.61 2.89
N ILE A 118 -21.66 2.92 1.92
CA ILE A 118 -21.12 2.81 0.56
C ILE A 118 -21.56 4.04 -0.24
N GLY A 119 -20.60 4.74 -0.83
CA GLY A 119 -20.86 5.90 -1.68
C GLY A 119 -21.67 5.53 -2.93
N LYS A 120 -22.44 6.50 -3.45
CA LYS A 120 -23.28 6.30 -4.65
C LYS A 120 -22.45 6.25 -5.95
N THR A 121 -21.36 7.01 -6.01
CA THR A 121 -20.53 7.16 -7.21
C THR A 121 -19.66 5.93 -7.43
N THR A 122 -19.76 5.35 -8.63
CA THR A 122 -18.92 4.23 -9.04
C THR A 122 -17.69 4.74 -9.77
N TYR A 123 -16.52 4.45 -9.22
CA TYR A 123 -15.22 4.73 -9.82
C TYR A 123 -14.71 3.52 -10.58
N LYS A 124 -13.78 3.77 -11.51
CA LYS A 124 -13.11 2.73 -12.28
C LYS A 124 -11.62 3.04 -12.35
N PHE A 125 -10.79 2.02 -12.20
CA PHE A 125 -9.37 2.11 -12.50
C PHE A 125 -8.90 0.90 -13.31
N LYS A 126 -7.72 1.06 -13.92
CA LYS A 126 -7.04 0.00 -14.65
C LYS A 126 -5.65 -0.20 -14.08
N MET A 127 -5.22 -1.44 -14.01
CA MET A 127 -3.84 -1.82 -13.75
C MET A 127 -3.31 -2.51 -15.00
N THR A 128 -2.13 -2.10 -15.46
CA THR A 128 -1.48 -2.70 -16.63
C THR A 128 -0.17 -3.33 -16.20
N LYS A 129 -0.03 -4.63 -16.39
CA LYS A 129 1.19 -5.38 -16.07
C LYS A 129 2.34 -4.92 -17.00
N LYS A 130 3.46 -4.54 -16.40
CA LYS A 130 4.70 -4.16 -17.12
C LYS A 130 5.73 -5.29 -17.05
N SER A 131 5.82 -5.96 -15.90
CA SER A 131 6.62 -7.16 -15.67
C SER A 131 5.96 -8.01 -14.58
N ALA A 132 6.55 -9.15 -14.22
CA ALA A 132 6.05 -10.01 -13.14
C ALA A 132 5.81 -9.24 -11.82
N THR A 133 6.65 -8.24 -11.52
CA THR A 133 6.63 -7.48 -10.26
C THR A 133 6.21 -6.02 -10.41
N LYS A 134 5.90 -5.54 -11.62
CA LYS A 134 5.55 -4.13 -11.85
C LYS A 134 4.22 -3.98 -12.58
N VAL A 135 3.37 -3.08 -12.09
CA VAL A 135 2.12 -2.65 -12.73
C VAL A 135 2.07 -1.14 -12.80
N THR A 136 1.38 -0.60 -13.80
CA THR A 136 1.02 0.82 -13.84
C THR A 136 -0.45 1.01 -13.53
N THR A 137 -0.78 2.01 -12.71
CA THR A 137 -2.15 2.47 -12.50
C THR A 137 -2.16 3.99 -12.28
N LYS A 138 -3.33 4.61 -12.34
CA LYS A 138 -3.49 6.06 -12.22
C LYS A 138 -4.07 6.45 -10.87
N LEU A 139 -3.60 7.58 -10.36
CA LEU A 139 -4.24 8.30 -9.27
C LEU A 139 -4.91 9.55 -9.83
N THR A 140 -6.15 9.82 -9.41
CA THR A 140 -6.87 11.05 -9.78
C THR A 140 -6.12 12.28 -9.27
N ASN A 141 -6.29 13.42 -9.93
CA ASN A 141 -5.81 14.69 -9.41
C ASN A 141 -6.59 15.08 -8.13
N GLY A 142 -5.98 15.85 -7.23
CA GLY A 142 -6.59 16.23 -5.94
C GLY A 142 -6.66 15.07 -4.95
N SER A 143 -7.84 14.47 -4.79
CA SER A 143 -8.10 13.38 -3.81
C SER A 143 -7.30 12.09 -4.00
N ARG A 144 -6.44 12.00 -5.02
CA ARG A 144 -5.46 10.91 -5.24
C ARG A 144 -6.02 9.49 -5.04
N ARG A 145 -7.25 9.25 -5.53
CA ARG A 145 -7.91 7.94 -5.54
C ARG A 145 -7.47 7.12 -6.74
N LEU A 146 -7.61 5.79 -6.69
CA LEU A 146 -7.39 4.94 -7.87
C LEU A 146 -8.42 5.29 -8.96
N GLY A 147 -7.96 5.68 -10.14
CA GLY A 147 -8.83 6.25 -11.18
C GLY A 147 -8.51 5.82 -12.61
N SER A 148 -9.39 6.21 -13.52
CA SER A 148 -9.21 6.07 -14.98
C SER A 148 -8.48 7.27 -15.60
N SER A 149 -8.56 8.42 -14.93
CA SER A 149 -7.91 9.68 -15.26
C SER A 149 -6.88 10.07 -14.19
N GLY A 150 -6.11 11.13 -14.47
CA GLY A 150 -5.03 11.60 -13.60
C GLY A 150 -3.66 10.99 -13.93
N LYS A 151 -2.73 11.10 -12.97
CA LYS A 151 -1.32 10.78 -13.18
C LYS A 151 -1.04 9.28 -13.04
N SER A 152 -0.31 8.74 -14.00
CA SER A 152 0.10 7.34 -14.02
C SER A 152 1.34 7.12 -13.16
N TYR A 153 1.33 6.06 -12.35
CA TYR A 153 2.46 5.64 -11.53
C TYR A 153 2.75 4.16 -11.71
N THR A 154 4.02 3.79 -11.60
CA THR A 154 4.44 2.40 -11.52
C THR A 154 4.46 1.94 -10.07
N TYR A 155 3.80 0.82 -9.80
CA TYR A 155 3.76 0.15 -8.52
C TYR A 155 4.51 -1.17 -8.60
N THR A 156 5.26 -1.45 -7.54
CA THR A 156 5.95 -2.72 -7.34
C THR A 156 5.08 -3.63 -6.49
N LEU A 157 4.93 -4.88 -6.92
CA LEU A 157 4.24 -5.92 -6.19
C LEU A 157 5.17 -6.46 -5.09
N THR A 158 4.66 -6.56 -3.88
CA THR A 158 5.40 -7.10 -2.73
C THR A 158 4.50 -7.97 -1.88
N LYS A 159 5.10 -8.98 -1.24
CA LYS A 159 4.42 -9.80 -0.22
C LYS A 159 4.38 -9.07 1.12
N SER A 160 5.46 -8.37 1.45
CA SER A 160 5.61 -7.64 2.70
C SER A 160 4.76 -6.38 2.70
N ASN A 161 4.03 -6.18 3.78
CA ASN A 161 3.17 -5.02 3.98
C ASN A 161 3.99 -3.73 4.08
N PRO A 162 3.76 -2.72 3.21
CA PRO A 162 4.53 -1.48 3.21
C PRO A 162 4.11 -0.47 4.29
N ALA A 163 3.00 -0.67 5.01
CA ALA A 163 2.38 0.34 5.88
C ALA A 163 3.36 1.02 6.83
N LYS A 164 4.04 0.25 7.67
CA LYS A 164 4.98 0.78 8.67
C LYS A 164 6.11 1.58 8.01
N SER A 165 6.74 1.01 6.97
CA SER A 165 7.81 1.70 6.25
C SER A 165 7.34 3.01 5.61
N TYR A 166 6.15 3.01 4.99
CA TYR A 166 5.65 4.19 4.29
C TYR A 166 5.13 5.26 5.26
N ALA A 167 4.48 4.85 6.35
CA ALA A 167 4.02 5.77 7.38
C ALA A 167 5.22 6.47 8.05
N ASN A 168 6.25 5.73 8.45
CA ASN A 168 7.44 6.32 9.07
C ASN A 168 8.21 7.22 8.09
N THR A 169 8.41 6.78 6.85
CA THR A 169 9.21 7.56 5.88
C THR A 169 8.46 8.78 5.34
N TYR A 170 7.13 8.70 5.14
CA TYR A 170 6.38 9.74 4.43
C TYR A 170 5.34 10.47 5.28
N SER A 171 4.65 9.79 6.19
CA SER A 171 3.55 10.38 6.97
C SER A 171 4.04 11.00 8.28
N GLN A 172 4.99 10.37 8.96
CA GLN A 172 5.51 10.83 10.25
C GLN A 172 6.03 12.28 10.20
N PRO A 173 6.83 12.71 9.21
CA PRO A 173 7.25 14.11 9.13
C PRO A 173 6.08 15.09 8.95
N ILE A 174 5.01 14.66 8.28
CA ILE A 174 3.82 15.48 8.02
C ILE A 174 2.99 15.62 9.29
N PHE A 175 2.77 14.50 10.00
CA PHE A 175 2.06 14.51 11.28
C PHE A 175 2.81 15.29 12.36
N ARG A 176 4.14 15.14 12.43
CA ARG A 176 4.97 15.89 13.36
C ARG A 176 4.85 17.39 13.14
N LYS A 177 5.01 17.83 11.87
CA LYS A 177 4.85 19.24 11.51
C LYS A 177 3.45 19.78 11.84
N ALA A 178 2.40 18.99 11.64
CA ALA A 178 1.04 19.39 11.98
C ALA A 178 0.82 19.48 13.50
N ALA A 179 1.40 18.56 14.28
CA ALA A 179 1.33 18.56 15.74
C ALA A 179 2.09 19.76 16.34
N GLU A 180 3.30 20.05 15.84
CA GLU A 180 4.07 21.24 16.19
C GLU A 180 3.25 22.52 15.94
N ALA A 181 2.69 22.68 14.73
CA ALA A 181 1.89 23.85 14.39
C ALA A 181 0.63 24.01 15.26
N ALA A 182 -0.05 22.91 15.61
CA ALA A 182 -1.23 22.95 16.48
C ALA A 182 -0.86 23.39 17.91
N MET A 183 0.30 22.96 18.40
CA MET A 183 0.80 23.30 19.72
C MET A 183 1.31 24.75 19.80
N ASP A 184 2.04 25.21 18.79
CA ASP A 184 2.45 26.61 18.66
C ASP A 184 1.23 27.55 18.67
N GLN A 185 0.17 27.17 17.94
CA GLN A 185 -1.08 27.92 17.92
C GLN A 185 -1.75 27.95 19.32
N ALA A 186 -1.73 26.85 20.06
CA ALA A 186 -2.30 26.79 21.40
C ALA A 186 -1.51 27.67 22.40
N ILE A 187 -0.18 27.69 22.30
CA ILE A 187 0.70 28.54 23.11
C ILE A 187 0.43 30.03 22.86
N LEU A 188 0.33 30.41 21.58
CA LEU A 188 -0.02 31.77 21.18
C LEU A 188 -1.39 32.20 21.72
N THR A 189 -2.40 31.32 21.62
CA THR A 189 -3.74 31.60 22.16
C THR A 189 -3.76 31.70 23.68
N ALA A 190 -2.87 30.98 24.38
CA ALA A 190 -2.71 31.05 25.83
C ALA A 190 -1.88 32.26 26.31
N GLY A 191 -1.32 33.07 25.39
CA GLY A 191 -0.53 34.25 25.73
C GLY A 191 0.86 33.97 26.32
N ALA A 192 1.35 32.72 26.22
CA ALA A 192 2.66 32.34 26.74
C ALA A 192 3.78 32.70 25.75
N THR A 193 4.67 33.63 26.13
CA THR A 193 5.73 34.15 25.25
C THR A 193 7.11 33.55 25.52
N ASN A 194 7.34 32.97 26.70
CA ASN A 194 8.61 32.37 27.09
C ASN A 194 8.40 31.04 27.81
N LEU A 195 8.56 29.93 27.08
CA LEU A 195 8.55 28.60 27.68
C LEU A 195 9.89 28.27 28.35
N THR A 196 9.84 27.72 29.56
CA THR A 196 11.01 27.13 30.23
C THR A 196 11.54 25.91 29.46
N ALA A 197 12.78 25.50 29.74
CA ALA A 197 13.35 24.30 29.13
C ALA A 197 12.49 23.05 29.41
N GLU A 198 11.95 22.93 30.62
CA GLU A 198 11.05 21.84 31.03
C GLU A 198 9.74 21.85 30.25
N GLN A 199 9.14 23.03 30.05
CA GLN A 199 7.93 23.18 29.25
C GLN A 199 8.17 22.80 27.79
N LYS A 200 9.32 23.20 27.21
CA LYS A 200 9.72 22.79 25.85
C LYS A 200 9.93 21.29 25.74
N ALA A 201 10.55 20.66 26.74
CA ALA A 201 10.74 19.22 26.78
C ALA A 201 9.39 18.46 26.88
N SER A 202 8.48 18.95 27.72
CA SER A 202 7.11 18.40 27.83
C SER A 202 6.33 18.53 26.53
N LEU A 203 6.42 19.69 25.86
CA LEU A 203 5.79 19.94 24.57
C LEU A 203 6.29 18.96 23.50
N ASN A 204 7.62 18.79 23.39
CA ASN A 204 8.21 17.84 22.45
C ASN A 204 7.72 16.40 22.70
N LYS A 205 7.59 16.00 23.96
CA LYS A 205 7.04 14.68 24.31
C LYS A 205 5.58 14.53 23.86
N GLN A 206 4.77 15.57 24.00
CA GLN A 206 3.39 15.56 23.50
C GLN A 206 3.34 15.51 21.97
N VAL A 207 4.19 16.27 21.27
CA VAL A 207 4.33 16.21 19.80
C VAL A 207 4.64 14.78 19.37
N ASP A 208 5.61 14.13 20.02
CA ASP A 208 6.02 12.77 19.69
C ASP A 208 4.90 11.75 19.96
N GLN A 209 4.14 11.91 21.05
CA GLN A 209 2.99 11.07 21.37
C GLN A 209 1.88 11.19 20.31
N VAL A 210 1.44 12.41 19.99
CA VAL A 210 0.40 12.67 18.97
C VAL A 210 0.86 12.16 17.61
N THR A 211 2.12 12.40 17.25
CA THR A 211 2.71 11.91 16.00
C THR A 211 2.69 10.38 15.93
N THR A 212 3.10 9.71 17.01
CA THR A 212 3.13 8.24 17.10
C THR A 212 1.71 7.69 16.97
N GLN A 213 0.73 8.26 17.67
CA GLN A 213 -0.67 7.85 17.57
C GLN A 213 -1.23 8.01 16.16
N ALA A 214 -0.92 9.11 15.46
CA ALA A 214 -1.35 9.34 14.09
C ALA A 214 -0.71 8.33 13.11
N VAL A 215 0.58 8.04 13.29
CA VAL A 215 1.31 7.01 12.53
C VAL A 215 0.72 5.61 12.77
N ASP A 216 0.47 5.25 14.02
CA ASP A 216 -0.12 3.94 14.35
C ASP A 216 -1.55 3.82 13.81
N THR A 217 -2.32 4.91 13.83
CA THR A 217 -3.65 4.97 13.24
C THR A 217 -3.62 4.70 11.73
N ILE A 218 -2.74 5.37 10.98
CA ILE A 218 -2.66 5.15 9.53
C ILE A 218 -2.15 3.74 9.19
N ILE A 219 -1.22 3.19 9.98
CA ILE A 219 -0.74 1.81 9.84
C ILE A 219 -1.88 0.82 10.09
N THR A 220 -2.62 1.00 11.19
CA THR A 220 -3.73 0.13 11.58
C THR A 220 -4.83 0.15 10.52
N ASN A 221 -5.21 1.35 10.06
CA ASN A 221 -6.20 1.53 9.00
C ASN A 221 -5.79 0.85 7.69
N PHE A 222 -4.52 0.96 7.28
CA PHE A 222 -4.05 0.28 6.07
C PHE A 222 -4.02 -1.25 6.21
N ASN A 223 -3.68 -1.72 7.41
CA ASN A 223 -3.59 -3.14 7.72
C ASN A 223 -4.96 -3.81 7.83
N PHE A 224 -6.01 -3.04 8.11
CA PHE A 224 -7.41 -3.42 8.26
C PHE A 224 -7.58 -4.92 8.55
N LYS A 225 -7.42 -5.27 9.81
CA LYS A 225 -7.65 -6.64 10.32
C LYS A 225 -8.97 -6.62 11.08
N ASN A 226 -9.78 -7.66 10.86
CA ASN A 226 -10.89 -7.97 11.75
C ASN A 226 -10.39 -8.53 13.07
#